data_AF-A0A8S3ZT16-F1
#
_entry.id   AF-A0A8S3ZT16-F1
#
_cell.length_a   1.000
_cell.length_b   1.000
_cell.length_c   1.000
_cell.angle_alpha   90.00
_cell.angle_beta   90.00
_cell.angle_gamma   90.00
#
_symmetry.space_group_name_H-M   'P 1'
#
loop_
_entity.id
_entity.type
_entity.pdbx_description
1 polymer ?
#
loop_
_entity_poly.entity_id
_entity_poly.type
_entity_poly.pdbx_seq_one_letter_code
_entity_poly.pdbx_strand_id
1 'polypeptide(L)'
;ENHLYQLDADLNLLVDVQTGPKNDSTMCFPPPGACFVNRTATNNHNKVLVVDTQRRNLITCGSVYQGMCETRSLANVSKVFDTPDGKDIQNFAVAANTEDGSTVAFIAPGPSSLMGTVLYVATTYT
;
A
#
# COMPACT_ATOMS: atom_id res chain seq x y z
N GLU A 1 0.63 13.72 -1.80
CA GLU A 1 0.97 12.81 -0.69
C GLU A 1 -0.16 12.77 0.33
N ASN A 2 -0.17 11.81 1.26
CA ASN A 2 -1.14 11.71 2.36
C ASN A 2 -2.62 11.53 1.98
N HIS A 3 -2.94 11.42 0.70
CA HIS A 3 -4.30 11.27 0.21
C HIS A 3 -4.40 10.22 -0.91
N LEU A 4 -5.57 9.61 -1.00
CA LEU A 4 -6.00 8.75 -2.10
C LEU A 4 -7.38 9.25 -2.58
N TYR A 5 -7.47 9.56 -3.87
CA TYR A 5 -8.68 10.11 -4.47
C TYR A 5 -9.31 9.10 -5.44
N GLN A 6 -10.63 9.01 -5.40
CA GLN A 6 -11.44 8.35 -6.42
C GLN A 6 -12.21 9.42 -7.17
N LEU A 7 -12.09 9.42 -8.49
CA LEU A 7 -12.78 10.36 -9.37
C LEU A 7 -13.70 9.63 -10.33
N ASP A 8 -14.68 10.33 -10.88
CA ASP A 8 -15.44 9.84 -12.03
C ASP A 8 -14.69 10.09 -13.35
N ALA A 9 -15.34 9.76 -14.47
CA ALA A 9 -14.76 9.93 -15.81
C ALA A 9 -14.54 11.40 -16.21
N ASP A 10 -15.26 12.33 -15.58
CA ASP A 10 -15.18 13.77 -15.80
C ASP A 10 -14.24 14.45 -14.79
N LEU A 11 -13.49 13.67 -14.01
CA LEU A 11 -12.58 14.11 -12.95
C LEU A 11 -13.27 14.81 -11.77
N ASN A 12 -14.56 14.58 -11.56
CA ASN A 12 -15.22 15.02 -10.33
C ASN A 12 -14.82 14.11 -9.18
N LEU A 13 -14.55 14.72 -8.02
CA LEU A 13 -14.19 13.99 -6.81
C LEU A 13 -15.39 13.18 -6.29
N LEU A 14 -15.22 11.86 -6.19
CA LEU A 14 -16.21 10.95 -5.58
C LEU A 14 -15.85 10.61 -4.13
N VAL A 15 -14.57 10.30 -3.87
CA VAL A 15 -14.07 9.92 -2.54
C VAL A 15 -12.70 10.52 -2.31
N ASP A 16 -12.48 11.06 -1.12
CA ASP A 16 -11.16 11.46 -0.60
C ASP A 16 -10.85 10.64 0.66
N VAL A 17 -9.69 10.01 0.68
CA VAL A 17 -9.19 9.23 1.81
C VAL A 17 -7.87 9.81 2.28
N GLN A 18 -7.82 10.24 3.53
CA GLN A 18 -6.57 10.63 4.18
C GLN A 18 -5.75 9.39 4.55
N THR A 19 -4.62 9.18 3.87
CA THR A 19 -3.67 8.07 4.08
C THR A 19 -2.50 8.46 4.99
N GLY A 20 -2.32 9.74 5.29
CA GLY A 20 -1.30 10.24 6.22
C GLY A 20 -1.52 11.70 6.66
N PRO A 21 -0.58 12.29 7.43
CA PRO A 21 0.63 11.66 7.95
C PRO A 21 0.31 10.58 9.00
N LYS A 22 1.26 9.69 9.26
CA LYS A 22 1.16 8.65 10.30
C LYS A 22 2.31 8.81 11.28
N ASN A 23 2.09 8.40 12.53
CA ASN A 23 3.16 8.41 13.53
C ASN A 23 4.07 7.19 13.26
N ASP A 24 5.16 7.40 12.55
CA ASP A 24 6.03 6.33 12.04
C ASP A 24 7.51 6.77 11.94
N SER A 25 8.39 5.79 11.76
CA SER A 25 9.79 6.00 11.41
C SER A 25 10.30 4.81 10.59
N THR A 26 11.15 5.07 9.61
CA THR A 26 11.75 4.03 8.74
C THR A 26 12.62 3.05 9.52
N MET A 27 13.05 3.39 10.73
CA MET A 27 13.81 2.51 11.63
C MET A 27 12.92 1.63 12.53
N CYS A 28 11.60 1.78 12.48
CA CYS A 28 10.65 1.06 13.32
C CYS A 28 9.98 -0.09 12.57
N PHE A 29 9.71 -1.20 13.26
CA PHE A 29 8.70 -2.14 12.77
C PHE A 29 7.30 -1.50 12.80
N PRO A 30 6.40 -1.89 11.87
CA PRO A 30 5.01 -1.45 11.90
C PRO A 30 4.34 -1.82 13.22
N PRO A 31 3.42 -0.99 13.75
CA PRO A 31 2.65 -1.35 14.94
C PRO A 31 1.94 -2.72 14.76
N PRO A 32 1.91 -3.59 15.78
CA PRO A 32 2.32 -3.37 17.18
C PRO A 32 3.82 -3.62 17.45
N GLY A 33 4.65 -3.75 16.43
CA GLY A 33 6.09 -4.01 16.55
C GLY A 33 6.85 -2.98 17.39
N ALA A 34 7.91 -3.46 18.03
CA ALA A 34 8.79 -2.63 18.85
C ALA A 34 9.51 -1.57 18.01
N CYS A 35 9.84 -0.44 18.65
CA CYS A 35 10.73 0.54 18.06
C CYS A 35 11.66 1.12 19.13
N PHE A 36 12.94 1.26 18.78
CA PHE A 36 13.99 1.81 19.64
C PHE A 36 14.17 3.32 19.49
N VAL A 37 13.45 3.93 18.55
CA VAL A 37 13.45 5.38 18.30
C VAL A 37 12.04 5.95 18.44
N ASN A 38 11.97 7.25 18.65
CA ASN A 38 10.68 7.94 18.64
C ASN A 38 10.11 7.96 17.21
N ARG A 39 8.83 7.60 17.10
CA ARG A 39 8.04 7.81 15.89
C ARG A 39 7.67 9.30 15.80
N THR A 40 7.59 9.81 14.57
CA THR A 40 7.18 11.19 14.29
C THR A 40 6.07 11.22 13.24
N ALA A 41 5.39 12.35 13.09
CA ALA A 41 4.46 12.54 11.98
C ALA A 41 5.21 12.48 10.65
N THR A 42 4.99 11.40 9.90
CA THR A 42 5.69 11.07 8.66
C THR A 42 4.69 10.99 7.52
N ASN A 43 5.03 11.60 6.38
CA ASN A 43 4.18 11.57 5.19
C ASN A 43 4.08 10.16 4.62
N ASN A 44 2.89 9.85 4.11
CA ASN A 44 2.62 8.62 3.40
C ASN A 44 2.61 8.88 1.88
N HIS A 45 3.67 8.46 1.22
CA HIS A 45 3.82 8.54 -0.22
C HIS A 45 3.25 7.27 -0.85
N ASN A 46 2.32 7.41 -1.80
CA ASN A 46 1.81 6.27 -2.54
C ASN A 46 2.93 5.71 -3.45
N LYS A 47 3.25 4.42 -3.27
CA LYS A 47 4.29 3.70 -4.00
C LYS A 47 3.73 2.72 -5.03
N VAL A 48 2.53 2.22 -4.77
CA VAL A 48 1.83 1.28 -5.65
C VAL A 48 0.37 1.68 -5.68
N LEU A 49 -0.19 1.70 -6.89
CA LEU A 49 -1.61 1.89 -7.15
C LEU A 49 -2.00 1.01 -8.34
N VAL A 50 -2.52 -0.18 -8.06
CA VAL A 50 -2.82 -1.19 -9.08
C VAL A 50 -4.23 -1.73 -8.91
N VAL A 51 -4.96 -1.85 -10.02
CA VAL A 51 -6.30 -2.44 -10.05
C VAL A 51 -6.18 -3.93 -10.37
N ASP A 52 -6.69 -4.79 -9.48
CA ASP A 52 -6.91 -6.19 -9.79
C ASP A 52 -8.36 -6.37 -10.29
N THR A 53 -8.47 -6.55 -11.60
CA THR A 53 -9.75 -6.69 -12.28
C THR A 53 -10.44 -8.02 -12.00
N GLN A 54 -9.69 -9.09 -11.68
CA GLN A 54 -10.27 -10.39 -11.37
C GLN A 54 -10.95 -10.38 -10.00
N ARG A 55 -10.33 -9.73 -9.02
CA ARG A 55 -10.84 -9.64 -7.63
C ARG A 55 -11.67 -8.38 -7.36
N ARG A 56 -11.73 -7.44 -8.32
CA ARG A 56 -12.43 -6.14 -8.22
C ARG A 56 -12.01 -5.32 -7.00
N ASN A 57 -10.72 -5.37 -6.67
CA ASN A 57 -10.12 -4.58 -5.60
C ASN A 57 -8.97 -3.71 -6.14
N LEU A 58 -8.65 -2.69 -5.36
CA LEU A 58 -7.54 -1.77 -5.58
C LEU A 58 -6.44 -2.14 -4.58
N ILE A 59 -5.22 -2.34 -5.06
CA ILE A 59 -4.04 -2.55 -4.22
C ILE A 59 -3.31 -1.22 -4.10
N THR A 60 -3.12 -0.76 -2.87
CA THR A 60 -2.40 0.47 -2.56
C THR A 60 -1.26 0.18 -1.60
N CYS A 61 -0.05 0.63 -1.90
CA CYS A 61 1.08 0.54 -0.96
C CYS A 61 1.62 1.92 -0.67
N GLY A 62 1.85 2.20 0.62
CA GLY A 62 2.40 3.45 1.12
C GLY A 62 3.87 3.32 1.49
N SER A 63 4.55 4.45 1.73
CA SER A 63 5.93 4.46 2.25
C SER A 63 6.00 4.19 3.75
N VAL A 64 4.97 4.59 4.51
CA VAL A 64 4.91 4.35 5.95
C VAL A 64 4.79 2.87 6.26
N TYR A 65 5.11 2.50 7.50
CA TYR A 65 4.99 1.15 8.02
C TYR A 65 5.76 0.14 7.18
N GLN A 66 7.01 0.46 6.84
CA GLN A 66 7.90 -0.42 6.07
C GLN A 66 7.36 -0.77 4.67
N GLY A 67 6.69 0.18 4.01
CA GLY A 67 6.22 -0.06 2.65
C GLY A 67 4.92 -0.84 2.55
N MET A 68 4.01 -0.65 3.53
CA MET A 68 2.88 -1.55 3.71
C MET A 68 1.82 -1.42 2.61
N CYS A 69 1.32 -2.56 2.14
CA CYS A 69 0.19 -2.63 1.20
C CYS A 69 -1.15 -2.87 1.90
N GLU A 70 -2.21 -2.40 1.28
CA GLU A 70 -3.61 -2.60 1.67
C GLU A 70 -4.44 -2.95 0.42
N THR A 71 -5.46 -3.77 0.60
CA THR A 71 -6.48 -4.04 -0.43
C THR A 71 -7.74 -3.24 -0.12
N ARG A 72 -8.30 -2.57 -1.14
CA ARG A 72 -9.44 -1.65 -1.02
C ARG A 72 -10.53 -2.00 -2.01
N SER A 73 -11.77 -1.61 -1.70
CA SER A 73 -12.87 -1.75 -2.66
C SER A 73 -12.69 -0.82 -3.84
N LEU A 74 -12.81 -1.35 -5.06
CA LEU A 74 -12.81 -0.53 -6.27
C LEU A 74 -14.09 0.31 -6.42
N ALA A 75 -15.18 -0.09 -5.76
CA ALA A 75 -16.43 0.67 -5.77
C ALA A 75 -16.38 1.88 -4.83
N ASN A 76 -15.66 1.76 -3.71
CA ASN A 76 -15.46 2.84 -2.76
C ASN A 76 -14.10 2.67 -2.07
N VAL A 77 -13.12 3.46 -2.49
CA VAL A 77 -11.72 3.35 -2.04
C VAL A 77 -11.52 3.61 -0.53
N SER A 78 -12.53 4.14 0.17
CA SER A 78 -12.48 4.28 1.63
C SER A 78 -12.62 2.95 2.37
N LYS A 79 -13.15 1.91 1.72
CA LYS A 79 -13.32 0.58 2.31
C LYS A 79 -12.06 -0.26 2.12
N VAL A 80 -11.38 -0.56 3.21
CA VAL A 80 -10.22 -1.48 3.27
C VAL A 80 -10.75 -2.89 3.56
N PHE A 81 -10.28 -3.90 2.82
CA PHE A 81 -10.67 -5.30 2.99
C PHE A 81 -9.71 -6.03 3.94
N ASP A 82 -8.42 -6.03 3.61
CA ASP A 82 -7.39 -6.64 4.42
C ASP A 82 -6.49 -5.55 5.00
N THR A 83 -6.44 -5.49 6.32
CA THR A 83 -5.36 -4.86 7.07
C THR A 83 -4.50 -5.97 7.66
N PRO A 84 -3.17 -5.84 7.68
CA PRO A 84 -2.32 -6.80 8.37
C PRO A 84 -2.71 -6.92 9.84
N ASP A 85 -3.31 -8.05 10.21
CA ASP A 85 -3.36 -8.48 11.60
C ASP A 85 -1.95 -8.87 12.03
N GLY A 86 -1.55 -8.49 13.24
CA GLY A 86 -0.15 -8.40 13.69
C GLY A 86 0.74 -9.66 13.60
N LYS A 87 0.27 -10.78 13.04
CA LYS A 87 1.04 -12.00 12.76
C LYS A 87 1.67 -12.03 11.37
N ASP A 88 1.10 -11.33 10.37
CA ASP A 88 1.54 -11.42 8.97
C ASP A 88 2.15 -10.13 8.42
N ILE A 89 2.51 -9.16 9.28
CA ILE A 89 3.03 -7.83 8.89
C ILE A 89 4.16 -7.91 7.84
N GLN A 90 5.02 -8.93 7.91
CA GLN A 90 6.12 -9.13 6.95
C GLN A 90 5.63 -9.37 5.52
N ASN A 91 4.47 -10.01 5.34
CA ASN A 91 3.87 -10.25 4.03
C ASN A 91 3.29 -8.96 3.41
N PHE A 92 3.12 -7.91 4.20
CA PHE A 92 2.55 -6.65 3.74
C PHE A 92 3.62 -5.56 3.53
N ALA A 93 4.83 -5.72 4.06
CA ALA A 93 5.98 -4.84 3.80
C ALA A 93 6.59 -5.13 2.41
N VAL A 94 6.11 -4.41 1.40
CA VAL A 94 6.32 -4.76 -0.02
C VAL A 94 6.99 -3.64 -0.81
N ALA A 95 6.65 -2.38 -0.51
CA ALA A 95 7.17 -1.21 -1.22
C ALA A 95 8.40 -0.60 -0.51
N ALA A 96 9.12 0.29 -1.20
CA ALA A 96 10.16 1.11 -0.58
C ALA A 96 9.57 2.02 0.51
N ASN A 97 10.23 2.10 1.66
CA ASN A 97 9.72 2.83 2.83
C ASN A 97 10.22 4.30 2.90
N THR A 98 11.03 4.74 1.95
CA THR A 98 11.51 6.13 1.82
C THR A 98 10.81 6.86 0.68
N GLU A 99 10.82 8.19 0.67
CA GLU A 99 10.23 8.99 -0.42
C GLU A 99 10.89 8.72 -1.78
N ASP A 100 12.22 8.70 -1.85
CA ASP A 100 12.98 8.56 -3.09
C ASP A 100 13.14 7.10 -3.56
N GLY A 101 12.91 6.13 -2.67
CA GLY A 101 12.98 4.71 -3.02
C GLY A 101 11.93 4.33 -4.05
N SER A 102 12.36 3.75 -5.18
CA SER A 102 11.43 3.38 -6.24
C SER A 102 10.77 2.03 -5.98
N THR A 103 9.51 1.91 -6.39
CA THR A 103 8.77 0.63 -6.40
C THR A 103 8.06 0.51 -7.74
N VAL A 104 8.18 -0.64 -8.39
CA VAL A 104 7.46 -0.98 -9.61
C VAL A 104 6.59 -2.20 -9.33
N ALA A 105 5.32 -2.13 -9.69
CA ALA A 105 4.38 -3.23 -9.49
C ALA A 105 3.38 -3.36 -10.64
N PHE A 106 3.08 -4.59 -11.04
CA PHE A 106 2.07 -4.90 -12.04
C PHE A 106 1.47 -6.30 -11.83
N ILE A 107 0.28 -6.54 -12.37
CA ILE A 107 -0.41 -7.83 -12.30
C ILE A 107 -0.29 -8.55 -13.64
N ALA A 108 0.12 -9.83 -13.59
CA ALA A 108 0.25 -10.68 -14.77
C ALA A 108 -0.05 -12.16 -14.41
N PRO A 109 -0.25 -13.05 -15.41
CA PRO A 109 -0.43 -14.48 -15.15
C PRO A 109 0.72 -15.06 -14.33
N GLY A 110 0.37 -15.88 -13.33
CA GLY A 110 1.33 -16.54 -12.46
C GLY A 110 2.08 -17.70 -13.12
N PRO A 111 3.09 -18.25 -12.43
CA PRO A 111 3.97 -19.29 -12.95
C PRO A 111 3.27 -20.63 -13.22
N SER A 112 2.09 -20.85 -12.64
CA SER A 112 1.25 -22.02 -12.88
C SER A 112 -0.12 -21.58 -13.36
N SER A 113 -0.69 -22.31 -14.33
CA SER A 113 -2.05 -22.07 -14.82
C SER A 113 -3.13 -22.19 -13.73
N LEU A 114 -2.80 -22.84 -12.61
CA LEU A 114 -3.69 -22.97 -11.44
C LEU A 114 -3.65 -21.76 -10.50
N MET A 115 -2.65 -20.88 -10.62
CA MET A 115 -2.43 -19.76 -9.68
C MET A 115 -3.10 -18.45 -10.12
N GLY A 116 -3.74 -18.41 -11.28
CA GLY A 116 -4.41 -17.22 -11.80
C GLY A 116 -3.43 -16.06 -12.04
N THR A 117 -3.84 -14.84 -11.70
CA THR A 117 -2.97 -13.65 -11.74
C THR A 117 -2.25 -13.42 -10.41
N VAL A 118 -1.01 -12.94 -10.50
CA VAL A 118 -0.16 -12.58 -9.36
C VAL A 118 0.35 -11.15 -9.50
N LEU A 119 0.72 -10.55 -8.36
CA LEU A 119 1.36 -9.25 -8.30
C LEU A 119 2.89 -9.43 -8.37
N TYR A 120 3.51 -8.92 -9.43
CA TYR A 120 4.96 -8.81 -9.53
C TYR A 120 5.37 -7.45 -8.96
N VAL A 121 6.33 -7.45 -8.03
CA VAL A 121 6.84 -6.24 -7.37
C VAL A 121 8.35 -6.24 -7.38
N ALA A 122 8.95 -5.10 -7.69
CA ALA A 122 10.36 -4.81 -7.47
C ALA A 122 10.49 -3.49 -6.69
N THR A 123 11.34 -3.48 -5.66
CA THR A 123 11.56 -2.30 -4.81
C THR A 123 13.05 -2.04 -4.65
N THR A 124 13.43 -0.76 -4.57
CA THR A 124 14.78 -0.35 -4.16
C THR A 124 15.01 -0.74 -2.70
N TYR A 125 16.24 -1.15 -2.37
CA TYR A 125 16.65 -1.37 -0.98
C TYR A 125 16.87 -0.04 -0.27
N THR A 126 16.26 0.11 0.90
CA THR A 126 16.17 1.37 1.66
C THR A 126 16.32 1.13 3.15
#